data_AF-A0A7K4BEG8-F1
#
_entry.id   AF-A0A7K4BEG8-F1
#
_cell.length_a   1.000
_cell.length_b   1.000
_cell.length_c   1.000
_cell.angle_alpha   90.00
_cell.angle_beta   90.00
_cell.angle_gamma   90.00
#
_symmetry.space_group_name_H-M   'P 1'
#
loop_
_entity.id
_entity.type
_entity.pdbx_description
1 polymer ?
#
loop_
_entity_poly.entity_id
_entity_poly.type
_entity_poly.pdbx_seq_one_letter_code
_entity_poly.pdbx_strand_id
1 'polypeptide(L)'
;IVAKQMPGGLEVLIGGKTDPAFGKVITFGLGGKLVELLQDVAIRVLPITEDDVRAMIRDIEGYRLIQGYRGEAPKDEEALIRVVTKMARQFIENPGIREFDLNPIIVYEEGVTVVDARIIVSDTHASGTARLSIKAPPEIFYPDSIAVIGASASPQKVGYSILRNLLAFPGDLYPVNPARKEVFGREAYPSVLDIPGPVDWAVIAVPARLVPEVMEECGEKGVRLAVIVTAGFREIGEDDVALEEQVVEIARRHGIRIIGPNCLGIMMPHQGINATFDPVSPRAGDVAFISQSGAIITTVVDWSLPEEFGFSSVISVGNQADLGFEHYLRFAEQDQTTRSVTLYIEEIQDGRRFMEIVRQVADRKPVVAVKSGSSLKGRIAASSHTGSLAGSYEVYVAAFRQAGVIPVRTLRDAFNLAELLASEGYPQGNRAIAITSAGGFAVLASDYAEMHGITMVDLPEDVLHELNAFLPAYWNRANPMDIIGDADATRFATLFDVLIRHQDFWDIAFVIAVPTTLADPAHIANEIVRFSQNTDKMVVGCMLGGDSLRSGLRILRSCRIPNFPELEDAFKAVGSILRVRTARPGEWTRPPPPDRCPVGRR
;
A
#
# COMPACT_ATOMS: atom_id res chain seq x y z
N ILE A 1 14.43 -49.42 7.93
CA ILE A 1 13.04 -49.32 7.42
C ILE A 1 13.10 -49.73 5.95
N VAL A 2 12.35 -50.74 5.52
CA VAL A 2 12.18 -51.09 4.10
C VAL A 2 10.80 -50.59 3.71
N ALA A 3 10.72 -49.69 2.73
CA ALA A 3 9.47 -49.07 2.29
C ALA A 3 9.22 -49.36 0.80
N LYS A 4 7.95 -49.38 0.39
CA LYS A 4 7.55 -49.56 -1.00
C LYS A 4 8.03 -48.37 -1.84
N GLN A 5 8.70 -48.64 -2.96
CA GLN A 5 9.01 -47.60 -3.95
C GLN A 5 7.71 -47.20 -4.66
N MET A 6 7.37 -45.92 -4.59
CA MET A 6 6.20 -45.38 -5.27
C MET A 6 6.52 -45.14 -6.76
N PRO A 7 5.54 -45.34 -7.68
CA PRO A 7 5.71 -44.99 -9.08
C PRO A 7 5.90 -43.48 -9.24
N GLY A 8 6.60 -43.09 -10.30
CA GLY A 8 6.83 -41.68 -10.62
C GLY A 8 5.52 -40.94 -10.93
N GLY A 9 5.52 -39.64 -10.65
CA GLY A 9 4.41 -38.72 -10.90
C GLY A 9 4.90 -37.29 -10.68
N LEU A 10 3.97 -36.33 -10.62
CA LEU A 10 4.35 -34.94 -10.34
C LEU A 10 4.65 -34.78 -8.85
N GLU A 11 5.87 -34.38 -8.50
CA GLU A 11 6.25 -34.10 -7.12
C GLU A 11 5.80 -32.70 -6.71
N VAL A 12 5.15 -32.59 -5.55
CA VAL A 12 4.74 -31.34 -4.89
C VAL A 12 5.11 -31.40 -3.42
N LEU A 13 5.11 -30.26 -2.74
CA LEU A 13 5.32 -30.15 -1.29
C LEU A 13 4.15 -29.43 -0.62
N ILE A 14 3.87 -29.81 0.62
CA ILE A 14 2.97 -29.07 1.52
C ILE A 14 3.67 -28.92 2.86
N GLY A 15 3.95 -27.68 3.24
CA GLY A 15 4.55 -27.36 4.54
C GLY A 15 3.63 -26.46 5.37
N GLY A 16 3.80 -26.45 6.67
CA GLY A 16 3.16 -25.46 7.53
C GLY A 16 4.09 -25.07 8.66
N LYS A 17 4.05 -23.81 9.07
CA LYS A 17 4.84 -23.28 10.19
C LYS A 17 4.06 -22.23 10.97
N THR A 18 4.44 -21.99 12.22
CA THR A 18 3.89 -20.90 13.01
C THR A 18 4.77 -19.66 12.87
N ASP A 19 4.31 -18.68 12.09
CA ASP A 19 4.94 -17.38 11.95
C ASP A 19 4.71 -16.51 13.20
N PRO A 20 5.71 -15.75 13.69
CA PRO A 20 5.57 -14.92 14.88
C PRO A 20 4.51 -13.81 14.75
N ALA A 21 4.32 -13.23 13.57
CA ALA A 21 3.40 -12.11 13.36
C ALA A 21 2.00 -12.58 12.97
N PHE A 22 1.90 -13.54 12.05
CA PHE A 22 0.62 -13.97 11.46
C PHE A 22 0.07 -15.29 12.05
N GLY A 23 0.86 -15.99 12.87
CA GLY A 23 0.50 -17.29 13.41
C GLY A 23 0.68 -18.41 12.38
N LYS A 24 -0.20 -19.40 12.39
CA LYS A 24 -0.08 -20.58 11.52
C LYS A 24 -0.23 -20.21 10.04
N VAL A 25 0.77 -20.58 9.24
CA VAL A 25 0.79 -20.43 7.78
C VAL A 25 0.99 -21.79 7.12
N ILE A 26 0.47 -21.94 5.92
CA ILE A 26 0.65 -23.12 5.07
C ILE A 26 1.32 -22.71 3.75
N THR A 27 2.18 -23.58 3.25
CA THR A 27 2.94 -23.43 2.01
C THR A 27 2.63 -24.60 1.10
N PHE A 28 2.43 -24.33 -0.17
CA PHE A 28 2.25 -25.31 -1.24
C PHE A 28 3.21 -24.94 -2.36
N GLY A 29 3.86 -25.91 -2.95
CA GLY A 29 4.76 -25.67 -4.06
C GLY A 29 5.03 -26.93 -4.86
N LEU A 30 5.68 -26.76 -6.00
CA LEU A 30 6.25 -27.90 -6.72
C LEU A 30 7.42 -28.49 -5.92
N GLY A 31 7.53 -29.81 -5.96
CA GLY A 31 8.55 -30.60 -5.30
C GLY A 31 9.63 -31.07 -6.27
N GLY A 32 10.66 -31.72 -5.72
CA GLY A 32 11.79 -32.23 -6.48
C GLY A 32 12.94 -31.24 -6.60
N LYS A 33 14.16 -31.77 -6.76
CA LYS A 33 15.42 -31.04 -6.55
C LYS A 33 15.59 -29.75 -7.38
N LEU A 34 15.14 -29.75 -8.63
CA LEU A 34 15.28 -28.58 -9.50
C LEU A 34 14.25 -27.50 -9.19
N VAL A 35 13.09 -27.86 -8.64
CA VAL A 35 12.03 -26.90 -8.36
C VAL A 35 12.15 -26.30 -6.96
N GLU A 36 12.69 -27.04 -6.00
CA GLU A 36 13.15 -26.49 -4.70
C GLU A 36 14.17 -25.35 -4.88
N LEU A 37 15.00 -25.42 -5.94
CA LEU A 37 15.93 -24.36 -6.29
C LEU A 37 15.23 -23.12 -6.87
N LEU A 38 14.13 -23.30 -7.61
CA LEU A 38 13.35 -22.22 -8.22
C LEU A 38 12.44 -21.50 -7.23
N GLN A 39 12.16 -22.11 -6.07
CA GLN A 39 11.31 -21.57 -5.01
C GLN A 39 9.89 -21.20 -5.49
N ASP A 40 9.32 -22.00 -6.41
CA ASP A 40 7.95 -21.84 -6.89
C ASP A 40 6.94 -22.32 -5.84
N VAL A 41 6.59 -21.41 -4.93
CA VAL A 41 5.74 -21.68 -3.78
C VAL A 41 4.66 -20.60 -3.61
N ALA A 42 3.49 -21.05 -3.20
CA ALA A 42 2.41 -20.20 -2.69
C ALA A 42 2.31 -20.36 -1.17
N ILE A 43 2.06 -19.25 -0.48
CA ILE A 43 1.89 -19.20 0.98
C ILE A 43 0.49 -18.67 1.30
N ARG A 44 -0.11 -19.16 2.38
CA ARG A 44 -1.35 -18.64 2.95
C ARG A 44 -1.31 -18.60 4.48
N VAL A 45 -1.85 -17.53 5.06
CA VAL A 45 -2.16 -17.41 6.49
C VAL A 45 -3.46 -18.16 6.78
N LEU A 46 -3.47 -18.99 7.83
CA LEU A 46 -4.63 -19.77 8.25
C LEU A 46 -5.54 -18.98 9.22
N PRO A 47 -6.87 -19.20 9.20
CA PRO A 47 -7.60 -20.21 8.43
C PRO A 47 -7.80 -19.84 6.95
N ILE A 48 -7.99 -20.87 6.11
CA ILE A 48 -8.29 -20.73 4.68
C ILE A 48 -9.50 -21.56 4.28
N THR A 49 -10.21 -21.10 3.25
CA THR A 49 -11.33 -21.81 2.61
C THR A 49 -10.83 -22.76 1.52
N GLU A 50 -11.71 -23.61 0.99
CA GLU A 50 -11.36 -24.45 -0.17
C GLU A 50 -11.04 -23.61 -1.42
N ASP A 51 -11.74 -22.48 -1.61
CA ASP A 51 -11.45 -21.53 -2.69
C ASP A 51 -10.06 -20.91 -2.55
N ASP A 52 -9.63 -20.62 -1.32
CA ASP A 52 -8.26 -20.14 -1.05
C ASP A 52 -7.23 -21.22 -1.39
N VAL A 53 -7.52 -22.50 -1.14
CA VAL A 53 -6.66 -23.65 -1.49
C VAL A 53 -6.57 -23.82 -3.01
N ARG A 54 -7.71 -23.75 -3.72
CA ARG A 54 -7.74 -23.77 -5.20
C ARG A 54 -6.90 -22.63 -5.78
N ALA A 55 -7.08 -21.41 -5.27
CA ALA A 55 -6.27 -20.27 -5.69
C ALA A 55 -4.78 -20.48 -5.38
N MET A 56 -4.46 -20.99 -4.18
CA MET A 56 -3.07 -21.28 -3.78
C MET A 56 -2.38 -22.29 -4.70
N ILE A 57 -3.09 -23.32 -5.18
CA ILE A 57 -2.55 -24.30 -6.13
C ILE A 57 -2.36 -23.70 -7.52
N ARG A 58 -3.21 -22.74 -7.91
CA ARG A 58 -3.13 -22.05 -9.22
C ARG A 58 -2.09 -20.94 -9.27
N ASP A 59 -1.70 -20.41 -8.11
CA ASP A 59 -0.74 -19.30 -7.98
C ASP A 59 0.71 -19.68 -8.33
N ILE A 60 1.05 -20.96 -8.31
CA ILE A 60 2.40 -21.42 -8.67
C ILE A 60 2.61 -21.38 -10.19
N GLU A 61 3.81 -21.00 -10.63
CA GLU A 61 4.15 -20.95 -12.06
C GLU A 61 4.02 -22.34 -12.72
N GLY A 62 4.31 -23.37 -11.93
CA GLY A 62 4.19 -24.78 -12.25
C GLY A 62 2.77 -25.31 -12.42
N TYR A 63 1.71 -24.53 -12.20
CA TYR A 63 0.32 -24.99 -12.26
C TYR A 63 -0.03 -25.68 -13.60
N ARG A 64 0.59 -25.25 -14.71
CA ARG A 64 0.42 -25.88 -16.03
C ARG A 64 0.79 -27.36 -16.05
N LEU A 65 1.69 -27.82 -15.17
CA LEU A 65 2.04 -29.23 -15.03
C LEU A 65 0.92 -30.04 -14.34
N ILE A 66 0.14 -29.38 -13.49
CA ILE A 66 -1.06 -29.97 -12.86
C ILE A 66 -2.19 -30.06 -13.88
N GLN A 67 -2.37 -29.03 -14.72
CA GLN A 67 -3.39 -29.02 -15.79
C GLN A 67 -3.07 -29.97 -16.96
N GLY A 68 -1.86 -30.51 -17.03
CA GLY A 68 -1.36 -31.27 -18.17
C GLY A 68 -0.61 -30.40 -19.16
N TYR A 69 0.56 -30.87 -19.60
CA TYR A 69 1.45 -30.15 -20.50
C TYR A 69 2.00 -31.08 -21.58
N ARG A 70 2.08 -30.59 -22.83
CA ARG A 70 2.63 -31.33 -24.00
C ARG A 70 2.08 -32.76 -24.18
N GLY A 71 0.77 -32.93 -24.03
CA GLY A 71 0.10 -34.21 -24.24
C GLY A 71 0.06 -35.13 -23.02
N GLU A 72 0.58 -34.69 -21.87
CA GLU A 72 0.30 -35.35 -20.59
C GLU A 72 -1.13 -35.08 -20.13
N ALA A 73 -1.77 -36.08 -19.52
CA ALA A 73 -3.06 -35.90 -18.88
C ALA A 73 -2.95 -35.00 -17.63
N PRO A 74 -4.02 -34.25 -17.31
CA PRO A 74 -4.12 -33.51 -16.05
C PRO A 74 -3.94 -34.43 -14.84
N LYS A 75 -3.38 -33.89 -13.76
CA LYS A 75 -3.26 -34.59 -12.48
C LYS A 75 -4.52 -34.36 -11.63
N ASP A 76 -4.74 -35.20 -10.61
CA ASP A 76 -5.90 -35.12 -9.71
C ASP A 76 -5.81 -33.90 -8.76
N GLU A 77 -6.17 -32.72 -9.25
CA GLU A 77 -6.21 -31.46 -8.50
C GLU A 77 -7.14 -31.57 -7.27
N GLU A 78 -8.26 -32.31 -7.38
CA GLU A 78 -9.21 -32.48 -6.28
C GLU A 78 -8.62 -33.30 -5.12
N ALA A 79 -7.85 -34.35 -5.42
CA ALA A 79 -7.13 -35.09 -4.38
C ALA A 79 -6.10 -34.21 -3.65
N LEU A 80 -5.42 -33.34 -4.39
CA LEU A 80 -4.48 -32.40 -3.81
C LEU A 80 -5.17 -31.37 -2.89
N ILE A 81 -6.28 -30.79 -3.34
CA ILE A 81 -7.11 -29.87 -2.54
C ILE A 81 -7.56 -30.52 -1.24
N ARG A 82 -7.99 -31.80 -1.29
CA ARG A 82 -8.37 -32.56 -0.08
C ARG A 82 -7.22 -32.70 0.91
N VAL A 83 -6.00 -32.98 0.44
CA VAL A 83 -4.82 -33.12 1.33
C VAL A 83 -4.46 -31.78 1.95
N VAL A 84 -4.35 -30.70 1.16
CA VAL A 84 -4.03 -29.36 1.68
C VAL A 84 -5.06 -28.92 2.72
N THR A 85 -6.35 -29.07 2.42
CA THR A 85 -7.45 -28.68 3.32
C THR A 85 -7.41 -29.48 4.63
N LYS A 86 -7.18 -30.80 4.54
CA LYS A 86 -7.07 -31.67 5.72
C LYS A 86 -5.88 -31.29 6.60
N MET A 87 -4.72 -31.02 5.99
CA MET A 87 -3.53 -30.63 6.72
C MET A 87 -3.65 -29.23 7.32
N ALA A 88 -4.26 -28.28 6.62
CA ALA A 88 -4.58 -26.95 7.16
C ALA A 88 -5.47 -27.06 8.42
N ARG A 89 -6.53 -27.88 8.35
CA ARG A 89 -7.42 -28.12 9.50
C ARG A 89 -6.68 -28.78 10.66
N GLN A 90 -5.94 -29.87 10.40
CA GLN A 90 -5.16 -30.56 11.43
C GLN A 90 -4.15 -29.62 12.07
N PHE A 91 -3.49 -28.77 11.28
CA PHE A 91 -2.52 -27.84 11.79
C PHE A 91 -3.19 -26.82 12.70
N ILE A 92 -4.35 -26.26 12.37
CA ILE A 92 -5.09 -25.33 13.24
C ILE A 92 -5.51 -26.02 14.55
N GLU A 93 -6.17 -27.18 14.45
CA GLU A 93 -6.78 -27.92 15.56
C GLU A 93 -5.77 -28.50 16.56
N ASN A 94 -4.49 -28.60 16.19
CA ASN A 94 -3.43 -29.10 17.04
C ASN A 94 -2.42 -28.00 17.38
N PRO A 95 -2.60 -27.24 18.49
CA PRO A 95 -1.69 -26.20 18.93
C PRO A 95 -0.24 -26.66 19.14
N GLY A 96 -0.04 -27.94 19.50
CA GLY A 96 1.29 -28.50 19.75
C GLY A 96 2.14 -28.68 18.50
N ILE A 97 1.55 -28.72 17.30
CA ILE A 97 2.33 -28.74 16.05
C ILE A 97 2.86 -27.32 15.80
N ARG A 98 4.19 -27.16 15.74
CA ARG A 98 4.81 -25.88 15.35
C ARG A 98 5.07 -25.81 13.85
N GLU A 99 5.48 -26.93 13.29
CA GLU A 99 5.88 -27.06 11.89
C GLU A 99 5.57 -28.45 11.38
N PHE A 100 5.19 -28.56 10.11
CA PHE A 100 5.14 -29.83 9.40
C PHE A 100 5.65 -29.63 7.97
N ASP A 101 6.19 -30.69 7.39
CA ASP A 101 6.68 -30.72 6.01
C ASP A 101 6.32 -32.07 5.39
N LEU A 102 5.55 -32.04 4.30
CA LEU A 102 5.17 -33.20 3.50
C LEU A 102 5.88 -33.06 2.15
N ASN A 103 7.06 -33.67 2.03
CA ASN A 103 7.91 -33.50 0.86
C ASN A 103 8.76 -34.77 0.57
N PRO A 104 8.53 -35.49 -0.54
CA PRO A 104 7.59 -35.17 -1.61
C PRO A 104 6.20 -35.77 -1.40
N ILE A 105 5.20 -35.12 -1.99
CA ILE A 105 3.90 -35.69 -2.32
C ILE A 105 3.89 -35.96 -3.82
N ILE A 106 3.56 -37.18 -4.23
CA ILE A 106 3.43 -37.53 -5.64
C ILE A 106 1.95 -37.42 -6.04
N VAL A 107 1.67 -36.61 -7.06
CA VAL A 107 0.35 -36.41 -7.66
C VAL A 107 0.27 -37.21 -8.96
N TYR A 108 -0.75 -38.07 -9.06
CA TYR A 108 -1.03 -38.90 -10.21
C TYR A 108 -2.22 -38.36 -11.01
N GLU A 109 -2.57 -39.01 -12.11
CA GLU A 109 -3.83 -38.76 -12.84
C GLU A 109 -5.04 -39.06 -11.96
N GLU A 110 -4.93 -40.06 -11.08
CA GLU A 110 -5.93 -40.41 -10.07
C GLU A 110 -5.26 -40.54 -8.69
N GLY A 111 -5.59 -39.64 -7.76
CA GLY A 111 -5.10 -39.67 -6.39
C GLY A 111 -3.69 -39.09 -6.16
N VAL A 112 -3.29 -39.14 -4.89
CA VAL A 112 -2.03 -38.58 -4.38
C VAL A 112 -1.41 -39.51 -3.34
N THR A 113 -0.08 -39.49 -3.20
CA THR A 113 0.63 -40.21 -2.14
C THR A 113 1.66 -39.32 -1.47
N VAL A 114 1.60 -39.20 -0.15
CA VAL A 114 2.65 -38.57 0.66
C VAL A 114 3.78 -39.59 0.86
N VAL A 115 4.98 -39.28 0.36
CA VAL A 115 6.12 -40.21 0.40
C VAL A 115 6.93 -40.03 1.68
N ASP A 116 7.12 -38.78 2.11
CA ASP A 116 7.80 -38.43 3.36
C ASP A 116 7.04 -37.35 4.12
N ALA A 117 7.14 -37.40 5.44
CA ALA A 117 6.44 -36.49 6.33
C ALA A 117 7.27 -36.24 7.60
N ARG A 118 7.53 -34.97 7.90
CA ARG A 118 8.17 -34.52 9.12
C ARG A 118 7.24 -33.59 9.89
N ILE A 119 7.10 -33.80 11.19
CA ILE A 119 6.29 -32.94 12.07
C ILE A 119 7.12 -32.57 13.29
N ILE A 120 7.21 -31.27 13.58
CA ILE A 120 7.85 -30.73 14.78
C ILE A 120 6.76 -30.29 15.75
N VAL A 121 6.79 -30.87 16.94
CA VAL A 121 5.88 -30.56 18.04
C VAL A 121 6.60 -29.84 19.17
N SER A 122 5.88 -29.01 19.93
CA SER A 122 6.39 -28.43 21.17
C SER A 122 5.35 -28.43 22.27
N ASP A 123 5.81 -28.65 23.50
CA ASP A 123 4.98 -28.66 24.72
C ASP A 123 4.62 -27.25 25.21
N THR A 124 5.16 -26.20 24.59
CA THR A 124 4.98 -24.81 25.00
C THR A 124 3.94 -24.09 24.15
N HIS A 125 2.81 -23.75 24.77
CA HIS A 125 1.90 -22.75 24.24
C HIS A 125 2.62 -21.40 24.23
N ALA A 126 2.95 -20.90 23.05
CA ALA A 126 3.39 -19.51 22.92
C ALA A 126 2.23 -18.61 23.36
N SER A 127 2.38 -18.04 24.55
CA SER A 127 1.51 -16.98 25.05
C SER A 127 1.70 -15.77 24.13
N GLY A 128 0.77 -15.57 23.19
CA GLY A 128 0.71 -14.33 22.44
C GLY A 128 0.57 -13.18 23.43
N THR A 129 1.52 -12.25 23.42
CA THR A 129 1.40 -10.97 24.10
C THR A 129 0.24 -10.22 23.44
N ALA A 130 -0.97 -10.39 23.99
CA ALA A 130 -2.10 -9.56 23.64
C ALA A 130 -1.78 -8.13 24.09
N ARG A 131 -1.31 -7.31 23.15
CA ARG A 131 -1.17 -5.86 23.35
C ARG A 131 -2.48 -5.18 22.94
N LEU A 132 -2.70 -4.04 23.59
CA LEU A 132 -3.96 -3.35 23.82
C LEU A 132 -4.92 -3.30 22.61
N SER A 133 -6.05 -4.00 22.72
CA SER A 133 -7.19 -3.83 21.81
C SER A 133 -8.07 -2.64 22.25
N ILE A 134 -7.53 -1.41 22.24
CA ILE A 134 -8.32 -0.23 22.60
C ILE A 134 -8.82 0.45 21.33
N LYS A 135 -10.13 0.47 21.11
CA LYS A 135 -10.74 1.27 20.04
C LYS A 135 -10.39 2.75 20.26
N ALA A 136 -9.62 3.34 19.35
CA ALA A 136 -9.46 4.78 19.28
C ALA A 136 -10.60 5.35 18.40
N PRO A 137 -11.38 6.33 18.88
CA PRO A 137 -12.28 7.09 18.01
C PRO A 137 -11.45 7.87 17.00
N PRO A 138 -11.67 7.77 15.68
CA PRO A 138 -10.87 8.52 14.71
C PRO A 138 -10.98 10.04 14.84
N GLU A 139 -11.97 10.55 15.56
CA GLU A 139 -12.13 11.97 15.86
C GLU A 139 -11.00 12.52 16.75
N ILE A 140 -10.24 11.67 17.45
CA ILE A 140 -9.07 12.12 18.23
C ILE A 140 -7.98 12.72 17.34
N PHE A 141 -8.01 12.43 16.03
CA PHE A 141 -7.02 12.93 15.07
C PHE A 141 -7.31 14.37 14.57
N TYR A 142 -8.43 14.98 14.97
CA TYR A 142 -8.80 16.35 14.60
C TYR A 142 -8.87 17.24 15.86
N PRO A 143 -7.77 17.93 16.22
CA PRO A 143 -7.72 18.83 17.37
C PRO A 143 -8.25 20.22 17.04
N ASP A 144 -8.84 20.89 18.03
CA ASP A 144 -9.09 22.33 18.01
C ASP A 144 -7.94 23.10 18.70
N SER A 145 -7.17 22.41 19.55
CA SER A 145 -6.10 22.99 20.36
C SER A 145 -4.86 22.07 20.47
N ILE A 146 -3.67 22.64 20.32
CA ILE A 146 -2.39 21.92 20.35
C ILE A 146 -1.40 22.62 21.28
N ALA A 147 -0.85 21.89 22.26
CA ALA A 147 0.29 22.32 23.06
C ALA A 147 1.60 21.73 22.53
N VAL A 148 2.65 22.54 22.40
CA VAL A 148 4.00 22.09 22.01
C VAL A 148 4.92 22.13 23.22
N ILE A 149 5.14 20.96 23.83
CA ILE A 149 5.92 20.79 25.06
C ILE A 149 7.39 20.57 24.72
N GLY A 150 8.23 21.50 25.18
CA GLY A 150 9.61 21.62 24.71
C GLY A 150 9.77 22.64 23.57
N ALA A 151 8.77 23.49 23.34
CA ALA A 151 8.84 24.62 22.42
C ALA A 151 10.10 25.46 22.66
N SER A 152 10.71 25.98 21.60
CA SER A 152 11.99 26.68 21.68
C SER A 152 12.09 27.77 20.61
N ALA A 153 12.83 28.84 20.93
CA ALA A 153 13.25 29.86 19.97
C ALA A 153 14.60 29.56 19.29
N SER A 154 15.30 28.50 19.72
CA SER A 154 16.59 28.08 19.14
C SER A 154 16.37 27.14 17.95
N PRO A 155 16.83 27.51 16.73
CA PRO A 155 16.62 26.73 15.50
C PRO A 155 17.18 25.30 15.52
N GLN A 156 18.10 25.01 16.43
CA GLN A 156 18.75 23.70 16.55
C GLN A 156 17.91 22.69 17.35
N LYS A 157 16.82 23.11 18.01
CA LYS A 157 15.99 22.23 18.83
C LYS A 157 14.78 21.73 18.05
N VAL A 158 14.44 20.46 18.22
CA VAL A 158 13.26 19.82 17.62
C VAL A 158 11.96 20.60 17.90
N GLY A 159 11.75 21.05 19.14
CA GLY A 159 10.57 21.84 19.51
C GLY A 159 10.47 23.22 18.84
N TYR A 160 11.57 23.77 18.31
CA TYR A 160 11.51 24.95 17.44
C TYR A 160 10.87 24.61 16.10
N SER A 161 11.33 23.53 15.46
CA SER A 161 10.83 23.10 14.14
C SER A 161 9.35 22.74 14.19
N ILE A 162 8.93 21.99 15.22
CA ILE A 162 7.52 21.62 15.43
C ILE A 162 6.64 22.85 15.60
N LEU A 163 7.02 23.77 16.50
CA LEU A 163 6.22 24.98 16.72
C LEU A 163 6.14 25.85 15.46
N ARG A 164 7.25 26.01 14.74
CA ARG A 164 7.30 26.72 13.46
C ARG A 164 6.34 26.10 12.44
N ASN A 165 6.35 24.78 12.32
CA ASN A 165 5.53 24.04 11.36
C ASN A 165 4.04 24.12 11.70
N LEU A 166 3.68 24.21 12.97
CA LEU A 166 2.30 24.37 13.44
C LEU A 166 1.78 25.81 13.39
N LEU A 167 2.58 26.81 13.00
CA LEU A 167 2.08 28.19 12.91
C LEU A 167 0.93 28.37 11.90
N ALA A 168 0.79 27.46 10.94
CA ALA A 168 -0.31 27.43 9.96
C ALA A 168 -1.59 26.76 10.50
N PHE A 169 -1.54 26.11 11.67
CA PHE A 169 -2.70 25.50 12.29
C PHE A 169 -3.72 26.59 12.65
N PRO A 170 -4.98 26.49 12.20
CA PRO A 170 -5.98 27.53 12.41
C PRO A 170 -6.54 27.57 13.84
N GLY A 171 -6.36 26.50 14.62
CA GLY A 171 -6.83 26.41 16.01
C GLY A 171 -5.88 27.02 17.03
N ASP A 172 -6.11 26.72 18.29
CA ASP A 172 -5.32 27.27 19.39
C ASP A 172 -3.96 26.56 19.49
N LEU A 173 -2.88 27.34 19.48
CA LEU A 173 -1.51 26.82 19.54
C LEU A 173 -0.76 27.40 20.75
N TYR A 174 -0.38 26.51 21.67
CA TYR A 174 0.22 26.86 22.96
C TYR A 174 1.67 26.36 23.07
N PRO A 175 2.69 27.25 22.97
CA PRO A 175 4.06 26.91 23.34
C PRO A 175 4.18 26.63 24.85
N VAL A 176 4.81 25.51 25.23
CA VAL A 176 5.14 25.20 26.63
C VAL A 176 6.65 25.18 26.82
N ASN A 177 7.16 26.12 27.64
CA ASN A 177 8.55 26.30 27.98
C ASN A 177 8.72 26.96 29.38
N PRO A 178 9.45 26.34 30.33
CA PRO A 178 9.59 26.86 31.69
C PRO A 178 10.43 28.15 31.81
N ALA A 179 11.26 28.46 30.80
CA ALA A 179 12.23 29.56 30.87
C ALA A 179 11.82 30.79 30.06
N ARG A 180 10.85 30.68 29.15
CA ARG A 180 10.43 31.77 28.27
C ARG A 180 8.95 32.07 28.44
N LYS A 181 8.62 33.37 28.40
CA LYS A 181 7.23 33.85 28.42
C LYS A 181 6.63 33.99 27.02
N GLU A 182 7.45 33.94 25.98
CA GLU A 182 7.01 34.09 24.59
C GLU A 182 7.93 33.29 23.65
N VAL A 183 7.34 32.65 22.64
CA VAL A 183 8.04 31.98 21.53
C VAL A 183 7.26 32.23 20.23
N PHE A 184 7.94 32.73 19.17
CA PHE A 184 7.32 33.09 17.88
C PHE A 184 6.11 34.04 17.99
N GLY A 185 6.14 35.04 18.87
CA GLY A 185 5.02 35.98 19.02
C GLY A 185 3.83 35.42 19.80
N ARG A 186 3.93 34.19 20.32
CA ARG A 186 2.89 33.52 21.10
C ARG A 186 3.30 33.41 22.56
N GLU A 187 2.34 33.66 23.46
CA GLU A 187 2.52 33.47 24.90
C GLU A 187 2.92 32.02 25.20
N ALA A 188 3.97 31.86 26.00
CA ALA A 188 4.50 30.55 26.38
C ALA A 188 4.25 30.28 27.86
N TYR A 189 3.83 29.05 28.15
CA TYR A 189 3.41 28.61 29.46
C TYR A 189 4.49 27.72 30.10
N PRO A 190 4.75 27.82 31.42
CA PRO A 190 5.74 26.97 32.08
C PRO A 190 5.40 25.48 32.05
N SER A 191 4.13 25.15 32.29
CA SER A 191 3.54 23.81 32.20
C SER A 191 2.29 23.81 31.31
N VAL A 192 1.90 22.63 30.83
CA VAL A 192 0.63 22.43 30.12
C VAL A 192 -0.59 22.71 31.04
N LEU A 193 -0.41 22.60 32.36
CA LEU A 193 -1.44 22.92 33.37
C LEU A 193 -1.74 24.42 33.45
N ASP A 194 -0.77 25.27 33.14
CA ASP A 194 -0.91 26.73 33.22
C ASP A 194 -1.71 27.32 32.03
N ILE A 195 -1.96 26.53 30.99
CA ILE A 195 -2.75 26.96 29.83
C ILE A 195 -4.19 27.21 30.30
N PRO A 196 -4.82 28.36 30.01
CA PRO A 196 -6.17 28.66 30.48
C PRO A 196 -7.27 27.85 29.77
N GLY A 197 -7.05 27.51 28.50
CA GLY A 197 -7.98 26.79 27.64
C GLY A 197 -7.84 25.26 27.69
N PRO A 198 -8.70 24.52 26.96
CA PRO A 198 -8.52 23.10 26.73
C PRO A 198 -7.27 22.83 25.87
N VAL A 199 -6.76 21.60 25.97
CA VAL A 199 -5.65 21.12 25.14
C VAL A 199 -6.03 19.73 24.62
N ASP A 200 -6.31 19.61 23.32
CA ASP A 200 -6.67 18.32 22.72
C ASP A 200 -5.44 17.45 22.50
N TRP A 201 -4.37 18.07 21.97
CA TRP A 201 -3.12 17.43 21.64
C TRP A 201 -1.95 18.01 22.42
N ALA A 202 -1.05 17.15 22.87
CA ALA A 202 0.28 17.53 23.35
C ALA A 202 1.36 16.94 22.43
N VAL A 203 2.14 17.80 21.77
CA VAL A 203 3.32 17.38 20.99
C VAL A 203 4.55 17.52 21.88
N ILE A 204 5.16 16.39 22.24
CA ILE A 204 6.17 16.28 23.29
C ILE A 204 7.55 16.09 22.68
N ALA A 205 8.41 17.10 22.87
CA ALA A 205 9.79 17.17 22.36
C ALA A 205 10.81 17.51 23.47
N VAL A 206 10.63 16.91 24.65
CA VAL A 206 11.54 17.02 25.81
C VAL A 206 12.40 15.75 25.96
N PRO A 207 13.52 15.76 26.70
CA PRO A 207 14.30 14.54 26.96
C PRO A 207 13.46 13.39 27.54
N ALA A 208 13.74 12.14 27.13
CA ALA A 208 12.93 10.96 27.47
C ALA A 208 12.61 10.81 28.97
N ARG A 209 13.58 11.05 29.85
CA ARG A 209 13.42 10.98 31.30
C ARG A 209 12.35 11.92 31.89
N LEU A 210 11.99 13.00 31.18
CA LEU A 210 10.98 13.97 31.61
C LEU A 210 9.60 13.65 31.04
N VAL A 211 9.50 12.72 30.09
CA VAL A 211 8.24 12.39 29.42
C VAL A 211 7.19 11.84 30.40
N PRO A 212 7.52 10.96 31.38
CA PRO A 212 6.52 10.51 32.36
C PRO A 212 5.87 11.66 33.15
N GLU A 213 6.67 12.62 33.64
CA GLU A 213 6.18 13.78 34.38
C GLU A 213 5.27 14.64 33.50
N VAL A 214 5.69 14.93 32.25
CA VAL A 214 4.87 15.66 31.28
C VAL A 214 3.56 14.93 30.97
N MET A 215 3.58 13.59 30.88
CA MET A 215 2.39 12.79 30.62
C MET A 215 1.39 12.83 31.79
N GLU A 216 1.85 12.93 33.04
CA GLU A 216 0.99 13.16 34.19
C GLU A 216 0.29 14.51 34.10
N GLU A 217 1.05 15.58 33.80
CA GLU A 217 0.48 16.92 33.62
C GLU A 217 -0.53 16.95 32.46
N CYS A 218 -0.24 16.25 31.36
CA CYS A 218 -1.17 16.11 30.24
C CYS A 218 -2.45 15.39 30.67
N GLY A 219 -2.34 14.37 31.52
CA GLY A 219 -3.48 13.62 32.06
C GLY A 219 -4.37 14.47 32.93
N GLU A 220 -3.77 15.22 33.86
CA GLU A 220 -4.46 16.19 34.70
C GLU A 220 -5.12 17.31 33.90
N LYS A 221 -4.50 17.73 32.78
CA LYS A 221 -5.08 18.73 31.87
C LYS A 221 -6.24 18.19 31.02
N GLY A 222 -6.38 16.86 30.90
CA GLY A 222 -7.39 16.22 30.06
C GLY A 222 -7.01 16.14 28.57
N VAL A 223 -5.71 16.08 28.26
CA VAL A 223 -5.22 15.86 26.90
C VAL A 223 -5.73 14.53 26.36
N ARG A 224 -6.16 14.49 25.09
CA ARG A 224 -6.72 13.28 24.47
C ARG A 224 -5.66 12.49 23.71
N LEU A 225 -4.70 13.18 23.08
CA LEU A 225 -3.64 12.58 22.27
C LEU A 225 -2.28 13.20 22.59
N ALA A 226 -1.29 12.35 22.87
CA ALA A 226 0.11 12.74 22.98
C ALA A 226 0.89 12.29 21.74
N VAL A 227 1.53 13.22 21.05
CA VAL A 227 2.46 12.94 19.95
C VAL A 227 3.88 13.02 20.51
N ILE A 228 4.48 11.87 20.79
CA ILE A 228 5.79 11.81 21.45
C ILE A 228 6.86 11.65 20.38
N VAL A 229 7.49 12.76 19.98
CA VAL A 229 8.59 12.73 18.99
C VAL A 229 9.91 12.28 19.61
N THR A 230 10.02 12.38 20.93
CA THR A 230 11.21 12.02 21.69
C THR A 230 11.60 10.57 21.48
N ALA A 231 12.88 10.35 21.15
CA ALA A 231 13.56 9.06 21.19
C ALA A 231 14.24 8.83 22.56
N GLY A 232 14.78 7.65 22.79
CA GLY A 232 15.36 7.21 24.06
C GLY A 232 14.49 6.22 24.82
N PHE A 233 13.81 5.31 24.10
CA PHE A 233 12.92 4.30 24.67
C PHE A 233 13.38 2.90 24.22
N ARG A 234 12.45 1.97 23.96
CA ARG A 234 12.74 0.54 23.71
C ARG A 234 13.77 0.27 22.60
N GLU A 235 13.98 1.22 21.69
CA GLU A 235 14.93 1.08 20.58
C GLU A 235 16.40 1.08 21.01
N ILE A 236 16.71 1.45 22.27
CA ILE A 236 18.09 1.53 22.79
C ILE A 236 18.48 0.29 23.62
N GLY A 237 17.55 -0.34 24.36
CA GLY A 237 17.84 -1.52 25.18
C GLY A 237 16.80 -1.85 26.27
N GLU A 238 17.10 -2.85 27.12
CA GLU A 238 16.18 -3.39 28.14
C GLU A 238 15.77 -2.37 29.22
N ASP A 239 16.70 -1.54 29.71
CA ASP A 239 16.40 -0.52 30.75
C ASP A 239 15.41 0.55 30.24
N ASP A 240 15.42 0.84 28.95
CA ASP A 240 14.57 1.85 28.31
C ASP A 240 13.17 1.31 27.95
N VAL A 241 12.97 -0.02 28.00
CA VAL A 241 11.63 -0.64 27.89
C VAL A 241 10.76 -0.25 29.09
N ALA A 242 11.33 -0.21 30.30
CA ALA A 242 10.60 0.15 31.51
C ALA A 242 10.08 1.60 31.46
N LEU A 243 10.85 2.52 30.86
CA LEU A 243 10.43 3.91 30.68
C LEU A 243 9.26 4.03 29.69
N GLU A 244 9.29 3.28 28.58
CA GLU A 244 8.17 3.23 27.63
C GLU A 244 6.91 2.65 28.29
N GLU A 245 7.04 1.57 29.05
CA GLU A 245 5.94 0.95 29.78
C GLU A 245 5.33 1.89 30.82
N GLN A 246 6.16 2.67 31.53
CA GLN A 246 5.68 3.70 32.46
C GLN A 246 4.85 4.77 31.73
N VAL A 247 5.31 5.26 30.58
CA VAL A 247 4.58 6.24 29.77
C VAL A 247 3.22 5.68 29.31
N VAL A 248 3.19 4.43 28.84
CA VAL A 248 1.95 3.76 28.42
C VAL A 248 0.99 3.55 29.59
N GLU A 249 1.49 3.21 30.78
CA GLU A 249 0.65 3.03 31.97
C GLU A 249 0.01 4.36 32.42
N ILE A 250 0.77 5.46 32.42
CA ILE A 250 0.26 6.81 32.71
C ILE A 250 -0.84 7.17 31.70
N ALA A 251 -0.58 6.95 30.41
CA ALA A 251 -1.53 7.24 29.35
C ALA A 251 -2.83 6.44 29.53
N ARG A 252 -2.74 5.13 29.83
CA ARG A 252 -3.90 4.28 30.10
C ARG A 252 -4.72 4.78 31.28
N ARG A 253 -4.07 5.17 32.38
CA ARG A 253 -4.76 5.65 33.59
C ARG A 253 -5.55 6.93 33.35
N HIS A 254 -5.03 7.83 32.51
CA HIS A 254 -5.67 9.11 32.18
C HIS A 254 -6.53 9.07 30.91
N GLY A 255 -6.53 7.96 30.17
CA GLY A 255 -7.25 7.84 28.90
C GLY A 255 -6.62 8.59 27.73
N ILE A 256 -5.32 8.91 27.82
CA ILE A 256 -4.54 9.54 26.74
C ILE A 256 -4.16 8.45 25.72
N ARG A 257 -4.22 8.78 24.43
CA ARG A 257 -3.64 7.95 23.36
C ARG A 257 -2.26 8.45 22.94
N ILE A 258 -1.38 7.57 22.46
CA ILE A 258 0.00 7.92 22.09
C ILE A 258 0.28 7.62 20.62
N ILE A 259 0.78 8.62 19.89
CA ILE A 259 1.55 8.43 18.64
C ILE A 259 3.04 8.37 19.01
N GLY A 260 3.74 7.34 18.53
CA GLY A 260 5.14 7.07 18.87
C GLY A 260 5.32 6.14 20.09
N PRO A 261 6.30 6.38 20.97
CA PRO A 261 7.32 7.42 20.92
C PRO A 261 8.30 7.22 19.77
N ASN A 262 9.39 7.99 19.72
CA ASN A 262 10.42 7.91 18.68
C ASN A 262 9.80 7.96 17.26
N CYS A 263 8.99 8.99 17.03
CA CYS A 263 8.33 9.21 15.75
C CYS A 263 8.67 10.59 15.19
N LEU A 264 8.44 10.77 13.89
CA LEU A 264 8.50 12.10 13.27
C LEU A 264 7.29 12.97 13.66
N GLY A 265 6.14 12.33 13.96
CA GLY A 265 4.86 12.97 14.25
C GLY A 265 3.81 12.74 13.16
N ILE A 266 2.86 13.67 13.03
CA ILE A 266 1.74 13.60 12.09
C ILE A 266 1.58 14.90 11.29
N MET A 267 1.23 14.78 10.01
CA MET A 267 0.89 15.88 9.12
C MET A 267 -0.53 15.67 8.57
N MET A 268 -1.35 16.73 8.62
CA MET A 268 -2.71 16.78 8.07
C MET A 268 -2.83 18.05 7.22
N PRO A 269 -2.43 18.02 5.94
CA PRO A 269 -2.28 19.23 5.12
C PRO A 269 -3.58 20.01 4.92
N HIS A 270 -4.74 19.34 4.82
CA HIS A 270 -6.04 20.01 4.69
C HIS A 270 -6.43 20.80 5.94
N GLN A 271 -5.88 20.45 7.11
CA GLN A 271 -6.12 21.10 8.39
C GLN A 271 -5.00 22.09 8.78
N GLY A 272 -3.98 22.25 7.92
CA GLY A 272 -2.81 23.09 8.24
C GLY A 272 -1.97 22.55 9.41
N ILE A 273 -2.11 21.27 9.76
CA ILE A 273 -1.35 20.65 10.85
C ILE A 273 -0.09 20.02 10.28
N ASN A 274 1.06 20.45 10.79
CA ASN A 274 2.32 19.74 10.64
C ASN A 274 2.97 19.61 12.02
N ALA A 275 2.58 18.59 12.78
CA ALA A 275 3.08 18.30 14.12
C ALA A 275 4.39 17.49 14.08
N THR A 276 5.28 17.86 13.17
CA THR A 276 6.56 17.20 12.94
C THR A 276 7.72 18.20 12.95
N PHE A 277 8.94 17.69 13.00
CA PHE A 277 10.16 18.49 12.82
C PHE A 277 10.73 18.42 11.39
N ASP A 278 9.93 18.00 10.41
CA ASP A 278 10.31 17.99 9.00
C ASP A 278 10.60 19.43 8.50
N PRO A 279 11.65 19.65 7.69
CA PRO A 279 11.91 20.96 7.09
C PRO A 279 10.78 21.49 6.20
N VAL A 280 9.99 20.62 5.58
CA VAL A 280 8.96 20.97 4.61
C VAL A 280 7.58 20.46 5.01
N SER A 281 6.53 20.96 4.35
CA SER A 281 5.15 20.49 4.52
C SER A 281 4.60 20.01 3.19
N PRO A 282 3.92 18.86 3.15
CA PRO A 282 3.35 18.33 1.92
C PRO A 282 2.18 19.19 1.44
N ARG A 283 1.87 19.08 0.14
CA ARG A 283 0.62 19.63 -0.41
C ARG A 283 -0.57 18.79 0.05
N ALA A 284 -1.73 19.44 0.13
CA ALA A 284 -2.99 18.75 0.34
C ALA A 284 -3.37 17.89 -0.87
N GLY A 285 -3.75 16.64 -0.62
CA GLY A 285 -4.16 15.66 -1.62
C GLY A 285 -5.04 14.57 -1.02
N ASP A 286 -5.05 13.38 -1.62
CA ASP A 286 -6.01 12.32 -1.30
C ASP A 286 -5.36 10.97 -0.96
N VAL A 287 -4.04 10.94 -0.78
CA VAL A 287 -3.30 9.74 -0.36
C VAL A 287 -2.89 9.85 1.11
N ALA A 288 -3.27 8.85 1.92
CA ALA A 288 -2.75 8.72 3.28
C ALA A 288 -1.44 7.93 3.25
N PHE A 289 -0.37 8.46 3.85
CA PHE A 289 0.91 7.75 3.94
C PHE A 289 1.28 7.44 5.38
N ILE A 290 1.36 6.14 5.70
CA ILE A 290 1.64 5.65 7.06
C ILE A 290 2.97 4.88 7.03
N SER A 291 3.95 5.32 7.81
CA SER A 291 5.30 4.74 7.78
C SER A 291 5.92 4.59 9.17
N GLN A 292 6.57 3.45 9.41
CA GLN A 292 7.41 3.24 10.59
C GLN A 292 8.71 4.04 10.52
N SER A 293 9.20 4.38 9.33
CA SER A 293 10.45 5.11 9.16
C SER A 293 10.20 6.60 8.95
N GLY A 294 10.69 7.42 9.90
CA GLY A 294 10.66 8.88 9.80
C GLY A 294 11.51 9.42 8.64
N ALA A 295 12.68 8.84 8.39
CA ALA A 295 13.56 9.27 7.30
C ALA A 295 12.95 9.02 5.90
N ILE A 296 12.15 7.96 5.77
CA ILE A 296 11.39 7.71 4.54
C ILE A 296 10.29 8.75 4.38
N ILE A 297 9.61 9.13 5.47
CA ILE A 297 8.61 10.21 5.42
C ILE A 297 9.27 11.50 4.92
N THR A 298 10.37 11.94 5.55
CA THR A 298 11.02 13.20 5.15
C THR A 298 11.45 13.19 3.70
N THR A 299 11.96 12.05 3.21
CA THR A 299 12.39 11.89 1.82
C THR A 299 11.21 11.94 0.85
N VAL A 300 10.11 11.25 1.17
CA VAL A 300 8.91 11.19 0.34
C VAL A 300 8.19 12.53 0.30
N VAL A 301 8.07 13.22 1.44
CA VAL A 301 7.44 14.55 1.51
C VAL A 301 8.23 15.55 0.66
N ASP A 302 9.56 15.59 0.77
CA ASP A 302 10.40 16.48 -0.05
C ASP A 302 10.26 16.18 -1.56
N TRP A 303 10.33 14.90 -1.94
CA TRP A 303 10.17 14.47 -3.34
C TRP A 303 8.76 14.74 -3.90
N SER A 304 7.72 14.70 -3.06
CA SER A 304 6.34 14.92 -3.50
C SER A 304 6.08 16.34 -4.02
N LEU A 305 6.83 17.33 -3.54
CA LEU A 305 6.63 18.74 -3.86
C LEU A 305 6.86 19.08 -5.34
N PRO A 306 8.02 18.71 -5.95
CA PRO A 306 8.22 18.90 -7.39
C PRO A 306 7.34 18.00 -8.26
N GLU A 307 6.91 16.83 -7.76
CA GLU A 307 5.95 15.97 -8.46
C GLU A 307 4.50 16.47 -8.38
N GLU A 308 4.25 17.50 -7.57
CA GLU A 308 2.92 18.03 -7.27
C GLU A 308 1.97 16.98 -6.65
N PHE A 309 2.55 15.96 -6.02
CA PHE A 309 1.83 14.92 -5.31
C PHE A 309 1.39 15.45 -3.94
N GLY A 310 0.15 15.16 -3.56
CA GLY A 310 -0.44 15.64 -2.31
C GLY A 310 -0.91 14.51 -1.40
N PHE A 311 -0.95 14.78 -0.11
CA PHE A 311 -1.37 13.82 0.91
C PHE A 311 -2.63 14.29 1.62
N SER A 312 -3.51 13.35 1.98
CA SER A 312 -4.58 13.60 2.95
C SER A 312 -4.01 13.63 4.37
N SER A 313 -3.10 12.70 4.64
CA SER A 313 -2.40 12.57 5.92
C SER A 313 -1.04 11.92 5.73
N VAL A 314 -0.08 12.26 6.60
CA VAL A 314 1.22 11.59 6.70
C VAL A 314 1.48 11.27 8.16
N ILE A 315 1.65 9.99 8.49
CA ILE A 315 1.68 9.50 9.86
C ILE A 315 2.96 8.69 10.09
N SER A 316 3.77 9.14 11.03
CA SER A 316 4.91 8.38 11.54
C SER A 316 4.48 7.51 12.71
N VAL A 317 4.61 6.19 12.57
CA VAL A 317 4.19 5.22 13.59
C VAL A 317 5.15 5.23 14.79
N GLY A 318 6.46 5.35 14.54
CA GLY A 318 7.50 5.21 15.56
C GLY A 318 7.50 3.82 16.21
N ASN A 319 7.76 3.77 17.52
CA ASN A 319 7.85 2.52 18.28
C ASN A 319 6.52 1.76 18.42
N GLN A 320 5.40 2.40 18.06
CA GLN A 320 4.07 1.80 18.16
C GLN A 320 3.73 1.35 19.61
N ALA A 321 3.97 2.21 20.60
CA ALA A 321 3.72 1.85 22.01
C ALA A 321 2.22 1.76 22.34
N ASP A 322 1.37 2.49 21.60
CA ASP A 322 -0.09 2.47 21.74
C ASP A 322 -0.79 2.45 20.36
N LEU A 323 -0.79 3.56 19.63
CA LEU A 323 -1.44 3.63 18.32
C LEU A 323 -0.54 3.04 17.23
N GLY A 324 -1.03 1.98 16.58
CA GLY A 324 -0.41 1.33 15.42
C GLY A 324 -1.18 1.41 14.11
N PHE A 325 -0.70 0.66 13.13
CA PHE A 325 -1.27 0.59 11.78
C PHE A 325 -2.78 0.37 11.80
N GLU A 326 -3.28 -0.50 12.68
CA GLU A 326 -4.69 -0.79 12.83
C GLU A 326 -5.55 0.45 13.15
N HIS A 327 -5.00 1.40 13.92
CA HIS A 327 -5.69 2.63 14.28
C HIS A 327 -5.63 3.63 13.13
N TYR A 328 -4.46 3.80 12.51
CA TYR A 328 -4.27 4.72 11.40
C TYR A 328 -5.01 4.28 10.14
N LEU A 329 -5.14 2.97 9.90
CA LEU A 329 -5.96 2.43 8.83
C LEU A 329 -7.45 2.75 9.04
N ARG A 330 -7.97 2.66 10.27
CA ARG A 330 -9.35 3.05 10.58
C ARG A 330 -9.59 4.54 10.44
N PHE A 331 -8.60 5.34 10.83
CA PHE A 331 -8.63 6.77 10.59
C PHE A 331 -8.68 7.08 9.09
N ALA A 332 -7.75 6.51 8.31
CA ALA A 332 -7.71 6.67 6.86
C ALA A 332 -8.98 6.15 6.17
N GLU A 333 -9.59 5.07 6.66
CA GLU A 333 -10.87 4.53 6.18
C GLU A 333 -12.01 5.56 6.34
N GLN A 334 -12.07 6.28 7.47
CA GLN A 334 -13.15 7.21 7.79
C GLN A 334 -12.94 8.61 7.23
N ASP A 335 -11.70 9.05 7.06
CA ASP A 335 -11.38 10.37 6.55
C ASP A 335 -11.88 10.56 5.11
N GLN A 336 -12.77 11.52 4.89
CA GLN A 336 -13.40 11.75 3.59
C GLN A 336 -12.42 12.25 2.52
N THR A 337 -11.29 12.83 2.93
CA THR A 337 -10.27 13.32 1.98
C THR A 337 -9.38 12.20 1.45
N THR A 338 -9.19 11.13 2.23
CA THR A 338 -8.41 9.96 1.84
C THR A 338 -9.16 9.09 0.84
N ARG A 339 -8.53 8.85 -0.32
CA ARG A 339 -9.00 7.94 -1.38
C ARG A 339 -8.15 6.68 -1.51
N SER A 340 -6.86 6.74 -1.20
CA SER A 340 -5.97 5.57 -1.14
C SER A 340 -5.01 5.65 0.03
N VAL A 341 -4.49 4.50 0.45
CA VAL A 341 -3.59 4.37 1.60
C VAL A 341 -2.29 3.70 1.16
N THR A 342 -1.16 4.32 1.48
CA THR A 342 0.18 3.76 1.27
C THR A 342 0.81 3.45 2.62
N LEU A 343 1.32 2.23 2.77
CA LEU A 343 1.97 1.75 3.97
C LEU A 343 3.46 1.48 3.70
N TYR A 344 4.34 1.96 4.56
CA TYR A 344 5.71 1.47 4.65
C TYR A 344 5.88 0.68 5.96
N ILE A 345 6.14 -0.61 5.81
CA ILE A 345 6.09 -1.59 6.90
C ILE A 345 7.46 -2.25 7.04
N GLU A 346 8.03 -2.17 8.25
CA GLU A 346 9.19 -2.94 8.66
C GLU A 346 8.75 -4.20 9.38
N GLU A 347 7.77 -4.08 10.27
CA GLU A 347 7.16 -5.19 11.00
C GLU A 347 5.71 -4.90 11.40
N ILE A 348 4.98 -5.97 11.69
CA ILE A 348 3.63 -5.93 12.26
C ILE A 348 3.65 -6.76 13.55
N GLN A 349 3.23 -6.15 14.66
CA GLN A 349 3.19 -6.80 15.97
C GLN A 349 2.03 -7.82 16.07
N ASP A 350 0.83 -7.45 15.60
CA ASP A 350 -0.35 -8.33 15.57
C ASP A 350 -0.83 -8.51 14.12
N GLY A 351 -0.24 -9.48 13.42
CA GLY A 351 -0.51 -9.74 12.01
C GLY A 351 -1.95 -10.18 11.75
N ARG A 352 -2.57 -10.90 12.68
CA ARG A 352 -3.97 -11.35 12.53
C ARG A 352 -4.92 -10.17 12.60
N ARG A 353 -4.78 -9.32 13.62
CA ARG A 353 -5.62 -8.14 13.76
C ARG A 353 -5.40 -7.15 12.63
N PHE A 354 -4.15 -6.98 12.17
CA PHE A 354 -3.83 -6.20 11.00
C PHE A 354 -4.57 -6.72 9.75
N MET A 355 -4.52 -8.03 9.47
CA MET A 355 -5.22 -8.62 8.34
C MET A 355 -6.73 -8.42 8.40
N GLU A 356 -7.35 -8.58 9.57
CA GLU A 356 -8.78 -8.35 9.76
C GLU A 356 -9.19 -6.91 9.40
N ILE A 357 -8.40 -5.94 9.87
CA ILE A 357 -8.70 -4.53 9.69
C ILE A 357 -8.40 -4.10 8.27
N VAL A 358 -7.21 -4.42 7.76
CA VAL A 358 -6.80 -3.98 6.43
C VAL A 358 -7.66 -4.60 5.34
N ARG A 359 -8.22 -5.80 5.54
CA ARG A 359 -9.21 -6.37 4.62
C ARG A 359 -10.45 -5.50 4.50
N GLN A 360 -11.00 -5.08 5.63
CA GLN A 360 -12.17 -4.19 5.65
C GLN A 360 -11.85 -2.81 5.08
N VAL A 361 -10.64 -2.30 5.32
CA VAL A 361 -10.19 -1.04 4.72
C VAL A 361 -10.01 -1.22 3.21
N ALA A 362 -9.34 -2.27 2.74
CA ALA A 362 -9.09 -2.55 1.32
C ALA A 362 -10.38 -2.74 0.52
N ASP A 363 -11.44 -3.24 1.16
CA ASP A 363 -12.78 -3.30 0.56
C ASP A 363 -13.37 -1.91 0.27
N ARG A 364 -12.89 -0.83 0.92
CA ARG A 364 -13.42 0.54 0.81
C ARG A 364 -12.45 1.62 0.35
N LYS A 365 -11.16 1.47 0.65
CA LYS A 365 -10.03 2.30 0.20
C LYS A 365 -8.85 1.45 -0.23
N PRO A 366 -8.24 1.66 -1.42
CA PRO A 366 -7.19 0.77 -1.90
C PRO A 366 -5.97 0.95 -1.01
N VAL A 367 -5.36 -0.16 -0.62
CA VAL A 367 -4.19 -0.16 0.27
C VAL A 367 -2.99 -0.72 -0.48
N VAL A 368 -1.93 0.08 -0.55
CA VAL A 368 -0.65 -0.28 -1.16
C VAL A 368 0.38 -0.41 -0.05
N ALA A 369 1.23 -1.43 -0.10
CA ALA A 369 2.24 -1.65 0.94
C ALA A 369 3.64 -1.92 0.38
N VAL A 370 4.62 -1.22 0.95
CA VAL A 370 6.04 -1.52 0.81
C VAL A 370 6.49 -2.25 2.06
N LYS A 371 6.94 -3.50 1.91
CA LYS A 371 7.58 -4.27 2.99
C LYS A 371 9.09 -4.19 2.85
N SER A 372 9.77 -3.70 3.87
CA SER A 372 11.25 -3.74 3.91
C SER A 372 11.77 -5.15 4.25
N GLY A 373 13.07 -5.40 4.03
CA GLY A 373 13.67 -6.70 4.36
C GLY A 373 13.31 -7.83 3.39
N SER A 374 13.26 -7.55 2.08
CA SER A 374 13.04 -8.58 1.06
C SER A 374 14.24 -9.53 0.86
N SER A 375 15.45 -9.06 1.16
CA SER A 375 16.67 -9.87 1.09
C SER A 375 17.10 -10.36 2.48
N LEU A 376 17.89 -11.43 2.54
CA LEU A 376 18.45 -11.93 3.81
C LEU A 376 19.21 -10.84 4.58
N LYS A 377 20.08 -10.08 3.89
CA LYS A 377 20.81 -8.96 4.51
C LYS A 377 19.87 -7.84 4.93
N GLY A 378 18.83 -7.55 4.14
CA GLY A 378 17.82 -6.57 4.47
C GLY A 378 17.02 -6.95 5.72
N ARG A 379 16.66 -8.24 5.89
CA ARG A 379 16.00 -8.74 7.10
C ARG A 379 16.87 -8.57 8.34
N ILE A 380 18.16 -8.92 8.24
CA ILE A 380 19.11 -8.73 9.33
C ILE A 380 19.24 -7.25 9.68
N ALA A 381 19.41 -6.37 8.69
CA ALA A 381 19.51 -4.93 8.89
C ALA A 381 18.25 -4.34 9.56
N ALA A 382 17.07 -4.77 9.12
CA ALA A 382 15.81 -4.36 9.74
C ALA A 382 15.74 -4.80 11.21
N SER A 383 16.07 -6.07 11.53
CA SER A 383 16.05 -6.56 12.91
C SER A 383 17.03 -5.83 13.84
N SER A 384 18.20 -5.43 13.33
CA SER A 384 19.18 -4.66 14.12
C SER A 384 18.73 -3.21 14.34
N HIS A 385 17.87 -2.68 13.48
CA HIS A 385 17.35 -1.32 13.59
C HIS A 385 16.13 -1.22 14.52
N THR A 386 15.27 -2.25 14.55
CA THR A 386 14.05 -2.28 15.39
C THR A 386 14.21 -3.00 16.73
N GLY A 387 15.28 -3.78 16.90
CA GLY A 387 15.49 -4.61 18.10
C GLY A 387 14.58 -5.85 18.17
N SER A 388 13.92 -6.24 17.06
CA SER A 388 12.96 -7.34 16.98
C SER A 388 13.35 -8.40 15.94
N LEU A 389 12.81 -9.62 16.06
CA LEU A 389 13.07 -10.68 15.08
C LEU A 389 12.34 -10.38 13.76
N ALA A 390 13.09 -10.20 12.67
CA ALA A 390 12.50 -9.93 11.35
C ALA A 390 11.69 -11.14 10.84
N GLY A 391 10.40 -10.93 10.58
CA GLY A 391 9.51 -11.94 9.98
C GLY A 391 9.84 -12.28 8.52
N SER A 392 9.22 -13.35 8.01
CA SER A 392 9.42 -13.79 6.62
C SER A 392 8.75 -12.83 5.64
N TYR A 393 9.54 -12.21 4.75
CA TYR A 393 9.03 -11.29 3.73
C TYR A 393 7.92 -11.92 2.87
N GLU A 394 8.11 -13.19 2.52
CA GLU A 394 7.21 -13.99 1.69
C GLU A 394 5.86 -14.21 2.39
N VAL A 395 5.88 -14.44 3.72
CA VAL A 395 4.66 -14.53 4.53
C VAL A 395 3.93 -13.19 4.59
N TYR A 396 4.63 -12.06 4.77
CA TYR A 396 4.02 -10.73 4.76
C TYR A 396 3.35 -10.43 3.41
N VAL A 397 4.05 -10.69 2.30
CA VAL A 397 3.50 -10.47 0.95
C VAL A 397 2.27 -11.35 0.69
N ALA A 398 2.30 -12.61 1.12
CA ALA A 398 1.15 -13.51 1.03
C ALA A 398 -0.04 -13.00 1.87
N ALA A 399 0.22 -12.59 3.11
CA ALA A 399 -0.79 -12.01 4.01
C ALA A 399 -1.41 -10.74 3.41
N PHE A 400 -0.60 -9.85 2.82
CA PHE A 400 -1.06 -8.64 2.14
C PHE A 400 -2.01 -8.97 1.00
N ARG A 401 -1.61 -9.87 0.10
CA ARG A 401 -2.46 -10.28 -1.04
C ARG A 401 -3.77 -10.90 -0.57
N GLN A 402 -3.74 -11.77 0.44
CA GLN A 402 -4.95 -12.38 1.02
C GLN A 402 -5.89 -11.34 1.64
N ALA A 403 -5.34 -10.24 2.16
CA ALA A 403 -6.10 -9.16 2.77
C ALA A 403 -6.47 -8.03 1.78
N GLY A 404 -6.22 -8.19 0.48
CA GLY A 404 -6.56 -7.17 -0.53
C GLY A 404 -5.57 -6.00 -0.62
N VAL A 405 -4.45 -6.07 0.11
CA VAL A 405 -3.37 -5.08 0.03
C VAL A 405 -2.49 -5.38 -1.17
N ILE A 406 -2.08 -4.35 -1.91
CA ILE A 406 -1.22 -4.47 -3.08
C ILE A 406 0.25 -4.30 -2.68
N PRO A 407 1.03 -5.39 -2.59
CA PRO A 407 2.43 -5.31 -2.23
C PRO A 407 3.28 -4.82 -3.40
N VAL A 408 4.13 -3.84 -3.15
CA VAL A 408 5.10 -3.32 -4.12
C VAL A 408 6.51 -3.31 -3.54
N ARG A 409 7.52 -3.23 -4.41
CA ARG A 409 8.93 -3.35 -4.00
C ARG A 409 9.62 -2.01 -3.76
N THR A 410 9.13 -0.93 -4.36
CA THR A 410 9.77 0.39 -4.30
C THR A 410 8.79 1.45 -3.85
N LEU A 411 9.29 2.54 -3.26
CA LEU A 411 8.47 3.68 -2.89
C LEU A 411 7.82 4.33 -4.12
N ARG A 412 8.56 4.44 -5.23
CA ARG A 412 8.04 5.00 -6.49
C ARG A 412 6.85 4.20 -7.00
N ASP A 413 6.96 2.87 -7.05
CA ASP A 413 5.84 2.00 -7.42
C ASP A 413 4.63 2.23 -6.50
N ALA A 414 4.88 2.40 -5.20
CA ALA A 414 3.81 2.60 -4.22
C ALA A 414 3.01 3.87 -4.47
N PHE A 415 3.69 4.98 -4.75
CA PHE A 415 3.03 6.27 -4.98
C PHE A 415 2.40 6.37 -6.37
N ASN A 416 3.03 5.81 -7.40
CA ASN A 416 2.41 5.69 -8.73
C ASN A 416 1.09 4.90 -8.64
N LEU A 417 1.09 3.80 -7.89
CA LEU A 417 -0.09 2.97 -7.71
C LEU A 417 -1.16 3.68 -6.87
N ALA A 418 -0.75 4.36 -5.79
CA ALA A 418 -1.65 5.09 -4.93
C ALA A 418 -2.36 6.24 -5.66
N GLU A 419 -1.68 6.94 -6.56
CA GLU A 419 -2.26 8.00 -7.41
C GLU A 419 -3.27 7.42 -8.42
N LEU A 420 -2.88 6.34 -9.12
CA LEU A 420 -3.77 5.62 -10.04
C LEU A 420 -5.05 5.17 -9.35
N LEU A 421 -4.92 4.53 -8.18
CA LEU A 421 -6.04 4.02 -7.40
C LEU A 421 -6.88 5.15 -6.78
N ALA A 422 -6.28 6.27 -6.37
CA ALA A 422 -7.01 7.43 -5.86
C ALA A 422 -7.82 8.15 -6.96
N SER A 423 -7.39 8.06 -8.22
CA SER A 423 -8.11 8.62 -9.36
C SER A 423 -9.17 7.69 -9.92
N GLU A 424 -8.76 6.50 -10.36
CA GLU A 424 -9.56 5.61 -11.21
C GLU A 424 -10.20 4.46 -10.42
N GLY A 425 -9.70 4.17 -9.21
CA GLY A 425 -10.10 2.98 -8.47
C GLY A 425 -9.55 1.70 -9.10
N TYR A 426 -10.30 0.60 -8.97
CA TYR A 426 -9.93 -0.71 -9.53
C TYR A 426 -10.43 -0.86 -10.97
N PRO A 427 -9.65 -1.48 -11.88
CA PRO A 427 -10.13 -1.80 -13.21
C PRO A 427 -11.23 -2.87 -13.14
N GLN A 428 -12.22 -2.80 -14.04
CA GLN A 428 -13.35 -3.75 -14.08
C GLN A 428 -12.93 -5.15 -14.55
N GLY A 429 -11.79 -5.25 -15.24
CA GLY A 429 -11.22 -6.47 -15.79
C GLY A 429 -9.83 -6.20 -16.32
N ASN A 430 -9.25 -7.17 -17.02
CA ASN A 430 -7.90 -7.08 -17.57
C ASN A 430 -7.85 -6.85 -19.09
N ARG A 431 -9.00 -6.56 -19.73
CA ARG A 431 -9.07 -6.29 -21.17
C ARG A 431 -8.63 -4.86 -21.43
N ALA A 432 -7.55 -4.69 -22.18
CA ALA A 432 -6.95 -3.38 -22.43
C ALA A 432 -6.90 -3.04 -23.91
N ILE A 433 -7.01 -1.74 -24.17
CA ILE A 433 -6.68 -1.10 -25.43
C ILE A 433 -5.54 -0.10 -25.22
N ALA A 434 -4.71 0.08 -26.24
CA ALA A 434 -3.67 1.11 -26.24
C ALA A 434 -3.80 1.98 -27.49
N ILE A 435 -3.69 3.30 -27.31
CA ILE A 435 -3.78 4.32 -28.36
C ILE A 435 -2.42 5.01 -28.44
N THR A 436 -1.84 5.11 -29.62
CA THR A 436 -0.55 5.81 -29.82
C THR A 436 -0.44 6.38 -31.22
N SER A 437 0.38 7.42 -31.40
CA SER A 437 0.83 7.89 -32.73
C SER A 437 2.23 7.35 -33.10
N ALA A 438 2.78 6.44 -32.29
CA ALA A 438 4.14 5.94 -32.45
C ALA A 438 4.19 4.41 -32.35
N GLY A 439 4.36 3.75 -33.49
CA GLY A 439 4.39 2.28 -33.61
C GLY A 439 5.46 1.58 -32.76
N GLY A 440 6.61 2.21 -32.48
CA GLY A 440 7.60 1.63 -31.56
C GLY A 440 7.03 1.42 -30.14
N PHE A 441 6.22 2.36 -29.66
CA PHE A 441 5.55 2.24 -28.36
C PHE A 441 4.34 1.30 -28.40
N ALA A 442 3.74 1.04 -29.57
CA ALA A 442 2.75 -0.02 -29.73
C ALA A 442 3.37 -1.41 -29.49
N VAL A 443 4.58 -1.65 -30.00
CA VAL A 443 5.29 -2.91 -29.75
C VAL A 443 5.58 -3.07 -28.26
N LEU A 444 6.19 -2.06 -27.64
CA LEU A 444 6.49 -2.08 -26.20
C LEU A 444 5.23 -2.25 -25.32
N ALA A 445 4.13 -1.58 -25.67
CA ALA A 445 2.87 -1.72 -24.96
C ALA A 445 2.36 -3.18 -24.99
N SER A 446 2.53 -3.88 -26.12
CA SER A 446 2.15 -5.29 -26.25
C SER A 446 3.03 -6.18 -25.37
N ASP A 447 4.36 -5.98 -25.40
CA ASP A 447 5.32 -6.73 -24.60
C ASP A 447 5.05 -6.55 -23.08
N TYR A 448 4.82 -5.30 -22.65
CA TYR A 448 4.54 -5.00 -21.25
C TYR A 448 3.16 -5.50 -20.81
N ALA A 449 2.15 -5.45 -21.69
CA ALA A 449 0.85 -6.03 -21.39
C ALA A 449 0.96 -7.54 -21.10
N GLU A 450 1.67 -8.28 -21.96
CA GLU A 450 1.89 -9.72 -21.77
C GLU A 450 2.67 -10.00 -20.47
N MET A 451 3.76 -9.26 -20.21
CA MET A 451 4.57 -9.40 -19.00
C MET A 451 3.77 -9.19 -17.71
N HIS A 452 2.76 -8.32 -17.76
CA HIS A 452 1.97 -7.91 -16.60
C HIS A 452 0.56 -8.54 -16.54
N GLY A 453 0.24 -9.48 -17.42
CA GLY A 453 -1.02 -10.24 -17.39
C GLY A 453 -2.24 -9.44 -17.86
N ILE A 454 -2.00 -8.43 -18.71
CA ILE A 454 -3.02 -7.58 -19.30
C ILE A 454 -3.33 -8.12 -20.70
N THR A 455 -4.62 -8.28 -21.00
CA THR A 455 -5.08 -8.85 -22.28
C THR A 455 -5.34 -7.73 -23.27
N MET A 456 -4.50 -7.61 -24.30
CA MET A 456 -4.75 -6.70 -25.42
C MET A 456 -5.86 -7.30 -26.31
N VAL A 457 -7.05 -6.71 -26.26
CA VAL A 457 -8.23 -7.26 -26.97
C VAL A 457 -8.24 -6.90 -28.45
N ASP A 458 -8.79 -7.79 -29.27
CA ASP A 458 -9.04 -7.50 -30.68
C ASP A 458 -10.12 -6.42 -30.82
N LEU A 459 -9.98 -5.58 -31.85
CA LEU A 459 -10.96 -4.54 -32.16
C LEU A 459 -12.20 -5.16 -32.83
N PRO A 460 -13.42 -4.93 -32.32
CA PRO A 460 -14.65 -5.36 -32.98
C PRO A 460 -14.80 -4.79 -34.40
N GLU A 461 -15.55 -5.50 -35.27
CA GLU A 461 -15.71 -5.10 -36.68
C GLU A 461 -16.39 -3.73 -36.86
N ASP A 462 -17.36 -3.40 -36.01
CA ASP A 462 -18.06 -2.12 -35.99
C ASP A 462 -17.15 -0.97 -35.54
N VAL A 463 -16.33 -1.19 -34.52
CA VAL A 463 -15.27 -0.25 -34.09
C VAL A 463 -14.27 -0.01 -35.22
N LEU A 464 -13.77 -1.09 -35.85
CA LEU A 464 -12.87 -0.99 -37.00
C LEU A 464 -13.51 -0.21 -38.16
N HIS A 465 -14.80 -0.43 -38.42
CA HIS A 465 -15.52 0.29 -39.47
C HIS A 465 -15.56 1.80 -39.21
N GLU A 466 -15.93 2.23 -37.99
CA GLU A 466 -15.96 3.64 -37.62
C GLU A 466 -14.57 4.28 -37.65
N LEU A 467 -13.54 3.58 -37.15
CA LEU A 467 -12.16 4.07 -37.16
C LEU A 467 -11.63 4.25 -38.60
N ASN A 468 -11.93 3.31 -39.51
CA ASN A 468 -11.52 3.40 -40.92
C ASN A 468 -12.18 4.57 -41.69
N ALA A 469 -13.27 5.15 -41.16
CA ALA A 469 -13.95 6.26 -41.83
C ALA A 469 -13.16 7.57 -41.79
N PHE A 470 -12.26 7.76 -40.81
CA PHE A 470 -11.47 8.98 -40.65
C PHE A 470 -9.97 8.76 -40.49
N LEU A 471 -9.52 7.56 -40.07
CA LEU A 471 -8.09 7.26 -39.99
C LEU A 471 -7.47 7.02 -41.37
N PRO A 472 -6.18 7.37 -41.58
CA PRO A 472 -5.50 7.14 -42.85
C PRO A 472 -5.51 5.67 -43.25
N ALA A 473 -5.65 5.34 -44.54
CA ALA A 473 -5.79 3.95 -45.02
C ALA A 473 -4.64 3.00 -44.63
N TYR A 474 -3.50 3.53 -44.18
CA TYR A 474 -2.31 2.80 -43.76
C TYR A 474 -2.10 2.78 -42.23
N TRP A 475 -3.09 3.19 -41.42
CA TRP A 475 -3.06 3.03 -39.96
C TRP A 475 -3.06 1.55 -39.55
N ASN A 476 -2.58 1.28 -38.34
CA ASN A 476 -2.54 -0.08 -37.80
C ASN A 476 -3.94 -0.51 -37.34
N ARG A 477 -4.61 -1.39 -38.09
CA ARG A 477 -5.97 -1.90 -37.83
C ARG A 477 -6.02 -2.95 -36.70
N ALA A 478 -5.17 -2.82 -35.69
CA ALA A 478 -5.10 -3.73 -34.55
C ALA A 478 -4.99 -2.95 -33.24
N ASN A 479 -4.88 -3.70 -32.14
CA ASN A 479 -4.63 -3.17 -30.82
C ASN A 479 -3.21 -3.59 -30.39
N PRO A 480 -2.29 -2.65 -30.10
CA PRO A 480 -2.47 -1.19 -30.00
C PRO A 480 -2.80 -0.46 -31.30
N MET A 481 -3.64 0.56 -31.19
CA MET A 481 -4.05 1.46 -32.27
C MET A 481 -2.96 2.50 -32.53
N ASP A 482 -2.09 2.23 -33.52
CA ASP A 482 -1.16 3.23 -34.08
C ASP A 482 -1.86 4.10 -35.12
N ILE A 483 -2.20 5.33 -34.72
CA ILE A 483 -2.91 6.32 -35.52
C ILE A 483 -1.99 7.24 -36.35
N ILE A 484 -0.74 6.81 -36.56
CA ILE A 484 0.29 7.47 -37.37
C ILE A 484 0.88 8.72 -36.70
N GLY A 485 2.19 8.93 -36.87
CA GLY A 485 2.96 10.01 -36.22
C GLY A 485 2.56 11.45 -36.57
N ASP A 486 1.74 11.64 -37.59
CA ASP A 486 1.17 12.95 -37.95
C ASP A 486 -0.17 13.25 -37.26
N ALA A 487 -0.61 12.40 -36.33
CA ALA A 487 -1.84 12.59 -35.56
C ALA A 487 -1.82 13.89 -34.76
N ASP A 488 -2.84 14.71 -34.98
CA ASP A 488 -3.15 15.90 -34.19
C ASP A 488 -4.14 15.55 -33.05
N ALA A 489 -4.41 16.53 -32.18
CA ALA A 489 -5.37 16.33 -31.08
C ALA A 489 -6.79 15.97 -31.58
N THR A 490 -7.20 16.46 -32.75
CA THR A 490 -8.50 16.15 -33.37
C THR A 490 -8.63 14.68 -33.71
N ARG A 491 -7.55 14.05 -34.22
CA ARG A 491 -7.54 12.62 -34.53
C ARG A 491 -7.69 11.78 -33.26
N PHE A 492 -7.01 12.15 -32.17
CA PHE A 492 -7.21 11.53 -30.85
C PHE A 492 -8.65 11.72 -30.36
N ALA A 493 -9.18 12.94 -30.41
CA ALA A 493 -10.55 13.25 -29.98
C ALA A 493 -11.61 12.39 -30.69
N THR A 494 -11.50 12.30 -32.02
CA THR A 494 -12.45 11.53 -32.85
C THR A 494 -12.35 10.03 -32.56
N LEU A 495 -11.14 9.51 -32.31
CA LEU A 495 -10.93 8.13 -31.88
C LEU A 495 -11.54 7.87 -30.50
N PHE A 496 -11.32 8.77 -29.52
CA PHE A 496 -11.91 8.64 -28.19
C PHE A 496 -13.43 8.62 -28.24
N ASP A 497 -14.06 9.40 -29.12
CA ASP A 497 -15.51 9.37 -29.31
C ASP A 497 -16.03 7.99 -29.74
N VAL A 498 -15.30 7.29 -30.60
CA VAL A 498 -15.63 5.91 -30.99
C VAL A 498 -15.49 4.98 -29.78
N LEU A 499 -14.40 5.07 -29.03
CA LEU A 499 -14.16 4.22 -27.85
C LEU A 499 -15.17 4.43 -26.72
N ILE A 500 -15.62 5.66 -26.52
CA ILE A 500 -16.69 6.00 -25.56
C ILE A 500 -18.01 5.33 -25.97
N ARG A 501 -18.36 5.39 -27.26
CA ARG A 501 -19.58 4.73 -27.77
C ARG A 501 -19.50 3.21 -27.64
N HIS A 502 -18.30 2.65 -27.81
CA HIS A 502 -18.03 1.21 -27.81
C HIS A 502 -17.20 0.78 -26.59
N GLN A 503 -17.66 1.11 -25.38
CA GLN A 503 -16.87 0.84 -24.17
C GLN A 503 -17.00 -0.57 -23.59
N ASP A 504 -17.93 -1.40 -24.06
CA ASP A 504 -18.21 -2.71 -23.44
C ASP A 504 -17.10 -3.76 -23.66
N PHE A 505 -16.28 -3.61 -24.71
CA PHE A 505 -15.28 -4.62 -25.06
C PHE A 505 -13.93 -4.45 -24.34
N TRP A 506 -13.71 -3.32 -23.66
CA TRP A 506 -12.47 -3.00 -22.95
C TRP A 506 -12.74 -2.52 -21.52
N ASP A 507 -11.74 -2.69 -20.66
CA ASP A 507 -11.80 -2.33 -19.23
C ASP A 507 -10.76 -1.25 -18.86
N ILE A 508 -9.67 -1.17 -19.63
CA ILE A 508 -8.54 -0.27 -19.42
C ILE A 508 -8.12 0.35 -20.78
N ALA A 509 -7.91 1.66 -20.82
CA ALA A 509 -7.33 2.35 -21.98
C ALA A 509 -5.99 3.00 -21.61
N PHE A 510 -4.92 2.62 -22.30
CA PHE A 510 -3.62 3.29 -22.22
C PHE A 510 -3.51 4.32 -23.35
N VAL A 511 -3.42 5.60 -23.03
CA VAL A 511 -3.22 6.67 -24.01
C VAL A 511 -1.76 7.09 -24.01
N ILE A 512 -1.04 6.73 -25.07
CA ILE A 512 0.40 6.95 -25.22
C ILE A 512 0.62 8.15 -26.13
N ALA A 513 1.16 9.22 -25.57
CA ALA A 513 1.48 10.44 -26.29
C ALA A 513 2.98 10.70 -26.22
N VAL A 514 3.57 11.05 -27.36
CA VAL A 514 5.00 11.31 -27.51
C VAL A 514 5.22 12.72 -28.07
N PRO A 515 6.43 13.30 -27.97
CA PRO A 515 6.68 14.64 -28.47
C PRO A 515 6.56 14.68 -29.99
N THR A 516 5.72 15.58 -30.49
CA THR A 516 5.55 15.85 -31.93
C THR A 516 5.35 17.35 -32.15
N THR A 517 5.65 17.81 -33.36
CA THR A 517 5.41 19.20 -33.77
C THR A 517 3.96 19.46 -34.16
N LEU A 518 3.19 18.40 -34.43
CA LEU A 518 1.84 18.48 -35.00
C LEU A 518 0.73 18.43 -33.94
N ALA A 519 1.05 18.06 -32.70
CA ALA A 519 0.08 17.99 -31.62
C ALA A 519 0.58 18.75 -30.40
N ASP A 520 -0.22 19.73 -29.96
CA ASP A 520 0.01 20.43 -28.71
C ASP A 520 -0.29 19.47 -27.53
N PRO A 521 0.69 19.20 -26.65
CA PRO A 521 0.50 18.35 -25.48
C PRO A 521 -0.63 18.81 -24.56
N ALA A 522 -0.91 20.12 -24.51
CA ALA A 522 -2.02 20.66 -23.74
C ALA A 522 -3.38 20.25 -24.32
N HIS A 523 -3.51 20.26 -25.65
CA HIS A 523 -4.74 19.82 -26.32
C HIS A 523 -4.96 18.31 -26.17
N ILE A 524 -3.91 17.49 -26.37
CA ILE A 524 -4.01 16.04 -26.13
C ILE A 524 -4.44 15.75 -24.69
N ALA A 525 -3.84 16.43 -23.71
CA ALA A 525 -4.20 16.23 -22.31
C ALA A 525 -5.67 16.57 -22.01
N ASN A 526 -6.20 17.65 -22.59
CA ASN A 526 -7.63 17.98 -22.45
C ASN A 526 -8.53 16.91 -23.09
N GLU A 527 -8.14 16.34 -24.23
CA GLU A 527 -8.88 15.23 -24.84
C GLU A 527 -8.81 13.95 -24.00
N ILE A 528 -7.68 13.65 -23.36
CA ILE A 528 -7.57 12.55 -22.39
C ILE A 528 -8.50 12.79 -21.19
N VAL A 529 -8.53 14.02 -20.65
CA VAL A 529 -9.44 14.39 -19.56
C VAL A 529 -10.89 14.18 -20.00
N ARG A 530 -11.27 14.65 -21.19
CA ARG A 530 -12.61 14.47 -21.75
C ARG A 530 -12.95 12.99 -21.93
N PHE A 531 -12.03 12.21 -22.50
CA PHE A 531 -12.21 10.78 -22.68
C PHE A 531 -12.49 10.09 -21.35
N SER A 532 -11.61 10.36 -20.39
CA SER A 532 -11.73 9.86 -19.04
C SER A 532 -13.06 10.25 -18.40
N GLN A 533 -13.52 11.50 -18.51
CA GLN A 533 -14.80 11.93 -17.91
C GLN A 533 -16.06 11.30 -18.52
N ASN A 534 -15.99 10.75 -19.73
CA ASN A 534 -17.13 10.20 -20.46
C ASN A 534 -17.14 8.67 -20.51
N THR A 535 -16.32 8.00 -19.69
CA THR A 535 -16.30 6.54 -19.55
C THR A 535 -16.23 6.11 -18.08
N ASP A 536 -16.80 4.95 -17.78
CA ASP A 536 -16.70 4.28 -16.48
C ASP A 536 -15.49 3.33 -16.40
N LYS A 537 -14.74 3.18 -17.50
CA LYS A 537 -13.53 2.38 -17.62
C LYS A 537 -12.29 3.15 -17.19
N MET A 538 -11.23 2.43 -16.85
CA MET A 538 -9.98 3.03 -16.41
C MET A 538 -9.23 3.67 -17.59
N VAL A 539 -8.86 4.95 -17.46
CA VAL A 539 -8.01 5.63 -18.46
C VAL A 539 -6.66 6.00 -17.84
N VAL A 540 -5.59 5.50 -18.46
CA VAL A 540 -4.20 5.71 -18.01
C VAL A 540 -3.45 6.53 -19.06
N GLY A 541 -2.98 7.71 -18.68
CA GLY A 541 -2.12 8.54 -19.51
C GLY A 541 -0.67 8.07 -19.49
N CYS A 542 -0.02 8.09 -20.65
CA CYS A 542 1.41 7.86 -20.82
C CYS A 542 1.98 8.98 -21.69
N MET A 543 2.13 10.17 -21.11
CA MET A 543 2.80 11.30 -21.75
C MET A 543 4.32 11.10 -21.64
N LEU A 544 4.89 10.41 -22.63
CA LEU A 544 6.28 9.99 -22.65
C LEU A 544 7.17 11.10 -23.21
N GLY A 545 7.94 11.78 -22.36
CA GLY A 545 8.80 12.88 -22.79
C GLY A 545 9.28 13.77 -21.63
N GLY A 546 10.04 14.81 -21.96
CA GLY A 546 10.54 15.78 -21.00
C GLY A 546 9.76 17.10 -21.06
N ASP A 547 10.50 18.20 -21.11
CA ASP A 547 9.94 19.57 -21.04
C ASP A 547 8.85 19.86 -22.08
N SER A 548 8.94 19.25 -23.26
CA SER A 548 7.94 19.43 -24.31
C SER A 548 6.54 18.98 -23.90
N LEU A 549 6.39 17.93 -23.08
CA LEU A 549 5.08 17.42 -22.64
C LEU A 549 4.60 18.03 -21.32
N ARG A 550 5.39 18.91 -20.70
CA ARG A 550 5.14 19.44 -19.34
C ARG A 550 3.80 20.16 -19.22
N SER A 551 3.34 20.84 -20.28
CA SER A 551 2.02 21.50 -20.31
C SER A 551 0.88 20.49 -20.16
N GLY A 552 0.92 19.40 -20.93
CA GLY A 552 -0.06 18.33 -20.86
C GLY A 552 -0.01 17.59 -19.53
N LEU A 553 1.19 17.27 -19.03
CA LEU A 553 1.38 16.66 -17.71
C LEU A 553 0.70 17.47 -16.59
N ARG A 554 0.87 18.79 -16.61
CA ARG A 554 0.26 19.68 -15.61
C ARG A 554 -1.27 19.67 -15.67
N ILE A 555 -1.84 19.61 -16.88
CA ILE A 555 -3.30 19.50 -17.06
C ILE A 555 -3.81 18.19 -16.48
N LEU A 556 -3.22 17.05 -16.88
CA LEU A 556 -3.59 15.74 -16.35
C LEU A 556 -3.51 15.70 -14.83
N ARG A 557 -2.41 16.17 -14.23
CA ARG A 557 -2.25 16.28 -12.76
C ARG A 557 -3.32 17.15 -12.11
N SER A 558 -3.61 18.33 -12.67
CA SER A 558 -4.61 19.26 -12.10
C SER A 558 -6.04 18.72 -12.14
N CYS A 559 -6.35 17.93 -13.17
CA CYS A 559 -7.61 17.21 -13.34
C CYS A 559 -7.50 15.77 -12.76
N ARG A 560 -6.42 15.49 -12.01
CA ARG A 560 -6.00 14.21 -11.42
C ARG A 560 -6.33 13.01 -12.29
N ILE A 561 -5.86 13.02 -13.53
CA ILE A 561 -5.81 11.87 -14.42
C ILE A 561 -4.45 11.21 -14.22
N PRO A 562 -4.39 9.90 -13.97
CA PRO A 562 -3.13 9.22 -13.74
C PRO A 562 -2.26 9.30 -14.99
N ASN A 563 -1.00 9.65 -14.79
CA ASN A 563 -0.04 9.73 -15.88
C ASN A 563 1.32 9.15 -15.50
N PHE A 564 1.87 8.31 -16.37
CA PHE A 564 3.19 7.71 -16.22
C PHE A 564 4.20 8.28 -17.21
N PRO A 565 5.39 8.72 -16.76
CA PRO A 565 6.45 9.17 -17.66
C PRO A 565 7.20 8.00 -18.32
N GLU A 566 7.11 6.80 -17.75
CA GLU A 566 7.69 5.56 -18.26
C GLU A 566 6.58 4.56 -18.60
N LEU A 567 6.64 3.98 -19.79
CA LEU A 567 5.56 3.12 -20.29
C LEU A 567 5.43 1.83 -19.48
N GLU A 568 6.55 1.17 -19.16
CA GLU A 568 6.55 -0.07 -18.36
C GLU A 568 5.89 0.15 -17.00
N ASP A 569 6.15 1.28 -16.35
CA ASP A 569 5.59 1.60 -15.03
C ASP A 569 4.05 1.63 -15.04
N ALA A 570 3.44 2.08 -16.14
CA ALA A 570 1.98 2.09 -16.30
C ALA A 570 1.40 0.67 -16.33
N PHE A 571 1.96 -0.20 -17.17
CA PHE A 571 1.51 -1.59 -17.29
C PHE A 571 1.82 -2.38 -16.03
N LYS A 572 2.99 -2.16 -15.42
CA LYS A 572 3.39 -2.76 -14.14
C LYS A 572 2.44 -2.36 -13.01
N ALA A 573 2.03 -1.09 -12.95
CA ALA A 573 1.06 -0.61 -11.96
C ALA A 573 -0.28 -1.34 -12.11
N VAL A 574 -0.87 -1.31 -13.31
CA VAL A 574 -2.15 -1.98 -13.60
C VAL A 574 -2.07 -3.48 -13.35
N GLY A 575 -1.00 -4.15 -13.81
CA GLY A 575 -0.78 -5.58 -13.55
C GLY A 575 -0.64 -5.91 -12.07
N SER A 576 -0.02 -5.03 -11.27
CA SER A 576 0.07 -5.20 -9.81
C SER A 576 -1.30 -5.12 -9.14
N ILE A 577 -2.19 -4.24 -9.63
CA ILE A 577 -3.58 -4.16 -9.17
C ILE A 577 -4.32 -5.47 -9.50
N LEU A 578 -4.23 -5.93 -10.75
CA LEU A 578 -4.94 -7.12 -11.25
C LEU A 578 -4.50 -8.43 -10.57
N ARG A 579 -3.27 -8.50 -10.03
CA ARG A 579 -2.76 -9.67 -9.30
C ARG A 579 -3.35 -9.84 -7.91
N VAL A 580 -4.00 -8.82 -7.35
CA VAL A 580 -4.63 -8.90 -6.05
C VAL A 580 -6.12 -9.07 -6.23
N ARG A 581 -6.67 -10.12 -5.63
CA ARG A 581 -8.12 -10.34 -5.59
C ARG A 581 -8.73 -9.29 -4.66
N THR A 582 -9.26 -8.22 -5.24
CA THR A 582 -9.90 -7.14 -4.50
C THR A 582 -11.40 -7.40 -4.34
N ALA A 583 -12.12 -6.52 -3.63
CA ALA A 583 -13.56 -6.60 -3.46
C ALA A 583 -14.30 -6.84 -4.80
N ARG A 584 -15.51 -7.40 -4.74
CA ARG A 584 -16.28 -7.81 -5.92
C ARG A 584 -16.28 -6.69 -6.98
N PRO A 585 -15.93 -7.00 -8.24
CA PRO A 585 -16.07 -6.05 -9.34
C PRO A 585 -17.51 -5.52 -9.34
N GLY A 586 -17.70 -4.25 -8.98
CA GLY A 586 -19.01 -3.62 -8.82
C GLY A 586 -19.23 -2.82 -7.52
N GLU A 587 -18.50 -3.07 -6.43
CA GLU A 587 -18.62 -2.27 -5.19
C GLU A 587 -17.74 -1.02 -5.20
N TRP A 588 -16.66 -1.06 -5.98
CA TRP A 588 -15.78 0.08 -6.22
C TRP A 588 -16.21 0.85 -7.46
N THR A 589 -17.16 1.75 -7.28
CA THR A 589 -17.44 2.77 -8.30
C THR A 589 -16.28 3.75 -8.32
N ARG A 590 -15.78 4.08 -9.52
CA ARG A 590 -14.83 5.17 -9.75
C ARG A 590 -15.19 6.35 -8.86
N PRO A 591 -14.26 6.86 -8.03
CA PRO A 591 -14.61 7.91 -7.10
C PRO A 591 -15.17 9.09 -7.89
N PRO A 592 -16.29 9.69 -7.45
CA PRO A 592 -17.00 10.67 -8.26
C PRO A 592 -16.03 11.75 -8.76
N PRO A 593 -16.14 12.17 -10.03
CA PRO A 593 -15.28 13.20 -10.59
C PRO A 593 -15.42 14.42 -9.67
N PRO A 594 -14.41 14.80 -8.89
CA PRO A 594 -14.64 15.78 -7.86
C PRO A 594 -14.52 17.15 -8.50
N ASP A 595 -15.59 17.89 -8.78
CA ASP A 595 -15.57 19.29 -9.27
C ASP A 595 -14.26 19.70 -10.00
N ARG A 596 -13.84 18.91 -11.01
CA ARG A 596 -12.41 18.78 -11.37
C ARG A 596 -12.09 19.50 -12.66
N CYS A 597 -11.78 20.78 -12.51
CA CYS A 597 -10.52 21.38 -12.95
C CYS A 597 -10.53 22.83 -12.41
N PRO A 598 -9.69 23.20 -11.43
CA PRO A 598 -9.66 24.57 -10.88
C PRO A 598 -9.34 25.67 -11.90
N VAL A 599 -9.00 25.28 -13.14
CA VAL A 599 -8.57 26.14 -14.23
C VAL A 599 -9.55 25.99 -15.40
N GLY A 600 -10.76 26.52 -15.25
CA GLY A 600 -11.79 26.47 -16.31
C GLY A 600 -12.90 27.51 -16.23
N ARG A 601 -12.94 28.36 -15.19
CA ARG A 601 -13.78 29.57 -15.17
C ARG A 601 -12.93 30.80 -15.46
N ARG A 602 -12.52 30.97 -16.71
CA ARG A 602 -12.29 32.29 -17.31
C ARG A 602 -12.82 32.31 -18.72
#